data_AF-R8BCQ8-F1
#
_entry.id   AF-R8BCQ8-F1
#
_cell.length_a   1.000
_cell.length_b   1.000
_cell.length_c   1.000
_cell.angle_alpha   90.00
_cell.angle_beta   90.00
_cell.angle_gamma   90.00
#
_symmetry.space_group_name_H-M   'P 1'
#
loop_
_entity.id
_entity.type
_entity.pdbx_description
1 polymer ?
#
loop_
_entity_poly.entity_id
_entity_poly.type
_entity_poly.pdbx_seq_one_letter_code
_entity_poly.pdbx_strand_id
1 'polypeptide(L)'
;MPQDESKLADPVKEEAEKQLAADKAKQPAVESESEDDDVADADGDHEADAAQGAESSAAGAAKKKKKKSKRKKLKDALTGKSSDPDADKKEAIDKLTPKQIQDFMAFNPALAQEVNALAGGSSSGSVDPARAAELLKKLKLEDVMTGLASTGKNVKDMASYKFWQTQPVPRFDDAGSSKPIEEGPIRVQSLDEVPKEPAPLGIEGFEWATVDIEDPAQIKEVYELLNGHFVEDNEAMFRFNYGTSTLKWAMMPPGWKKEWHVGIRTTSSKRLVAFISAIPVELRLRDKVLHSSEVNFMVVHKKLRSKRLAPVLIKEITRLCNQQGVWQAIYTAGVVLPKPVSTCRYYHRALNWQKLYEVGFSPLPPNSKPQYQIRKYHLPEQTSIKGLREMKSEDVPAVLTLLKRYLRRYEMTPEWNEEEAEHWLLPKVEQGDEQFVWSFVVEDENKKITDFVSFYSLESTVINNPRHSVIRAAYLYYYATEVGLTEPVDKKALKTRLNELVHDQLILAKRHRFDVFNALSLMDNGLFLEEQKFGGGDGQLHYYLFNYRANPVAGGINRRNQLDEDGLSGIGFVML
;
A
#
# COMPACT_ATOMS: atom_id res chain seq x y z
N MET A 1 31.68 -56.87 11.21
CA MET A 1 30.94 -57.30 10.00
C MET A 1 29.47 -57.44 10.37
N PRO A 2 28.55 -57.02 9.49
CA PRO A 2 27.43 -56.16 9.88
C PRO A 2 26.06 -56.82 9.75
N GLN A 3 25.04 -56.19 10.30
CA GLN A 3 23.69 -56.22 9.76
C GLN A 3 23.21 -54.78 9.56
N ASP A 4 23.08 -54.42 8.28
CA ASP A 4 22.42 -53.21 7.78
C ASP A 4 20.91 -53.35 7.95
N GLU A 5 20.26 -52.38 8.61
CA GLU A 5 18.83 -52.16 8.45
C GLU A 5 18.59 -50.88 7.64
N SER A 6 17.99 -51.13 6.48
CA SER A 6 17.56 -50.19 5.45
C SER A 6 16.58 -49.14 6.00
N LYS A 7 16.97 -47.86 5.94
CA LYS A 7 16.07 -46.71 6.10
C LYS A 7 15.19 -46.57 4.86
N LEU A 8 13.88 -46.70 5.05
CA LEU A 8 12.87 -46.28 4.06
C LEU A 8 12.96 -44.76 3.87
N ALA A 9 13.19 -44.34 2.63
CA ALA A 9 13.18 -42.94 2.21
C ALA A 9 11.74 -42.41 2.14
N ASP A 10 11.53 -41.20 2.67
CA ASP A 10 10.24 -40.50 2.66
C ASP A 10 10.01 -39.88 1.27
N PRO A 11 8.96 -40.30 0.52
CA PRO A 11 8.71 -39.84 -0.85
C PRO A 11 8.47 -38.33 -0.96
N VAL A 12 8.09 -37.66 0.13
CA VAL A 12 7.88 -36.20 0.16
C VAL A 12 9.21 -35.43 0.08
N LYS A 13 10.29 -36.00 0.61
CA LYS A 13 11.65 -35.41 0.58
C LYS A 13 12.22 -35.41 -0.83
N GLU A 14 12.08 -36.53 -1.54
CA GLU A 14 12.59 -36.68 -2.90
C GLU A 14 11.83 -35.81 -3.91
N GLU A 15 10.53 -35.62 -3.71
CA GLU A 15 9.70 -34.81 -4.60
C GLU A 15 9.98 -33.29 -4.43
N ALA A 16 10.22 -32.84 -3.20
CA ALA A 16 10.61 -31.45 -2.93
C ALA A 16 12.04 -31.13 -3.44
N GLU A 17 12.99 -32.05 -3.26
CA GLU A 17 14.37 -31.88 -3.75
C GLU A 17 14.45 -31.96 -5.28
N LYS A 18 13.72 -32.88 -5.93
CA LYS A 18 13.64 -32.95 -7.41
C LYS A 18 12.98 -31.72 -8.02
N GLN A 19 11.96 -31.15 -7.38
CA GLN A 19 11.28 -29.94 -7.87
C GLN A 19 12.07 -28.63 -7.64
N LEU A 20 12.97 -28.58 -6.66
CA LEU A 20 13.91 -27.47 -6.48
C LEU A 20 15.11 -27.57 -7.42
N ALA A 21 15.55 -28.80 -7.73
CA ALA A 21 16.63 -29.05 -8.69
C ALA A 21 16.23 -28.78 -10.15
N ALA A 22 14.96 -29.00 -10.52
CA ALA A 22 14.46 -28.74 -11.87
C ALA A 22 14.50 -27.25 -12.28
N ASP A 23 14.43 -26.31 -11.32
CA ASP A 23 14.50 -24.86 -11.58
C ASP A 23 15.95 -24.40 -11.90
N LYS A 24 16.98 -25.18 -11.56
CA LYS A 24 18.37 -24.90 -11.98
C LYS A 24 18.58 -25.00 -13.50
N ALA A 25 17.71 -25.70 -14.20
CA ALA A 25 17.84 -25.97 -15.64
C ALA A 25 17.06 -24.99 -16.54
N LYS A 26 16.38 -23.98 -15.98
CA LYS A 26 15.50 -23.07 -16.74
C LYS A 26 15.65 -21.57 -16.43
N GLN A 27 16.81 -21.12 -15.96
CA GLN A 27 17.12 -19.68 -15.95
C GLN A 27 17.85 -19.31 -17.26
N PRO A 28 17.42 -18.27 -18.00
CA PRO A 28 18.24 -17.71 -19.06
C PRO A 28 19.44 -16.99 -18.42
N ALA A 29 20.63 -17.24 -18.97
CA ALA A 29 21.86 -16.55 -18.60
C ALA A 29 21.73 -15.05 -18.91
N VAL A 30 22.11 -14.21 -17.95
CA VAL A 30 22.31 -12.78 -18.16
C VAL A 30 23.71 -12.64 -18.74
N GLU A 31 23.81 -12.52 -20.07
CA GLU A 31 25.06 -12.16 -20.74
C GLU A 31 25.25 -10.64 -20.66
N SER A 32 26.39 -10.26 -20.08
CA SER A 32 27.00 -8.95 -20.21
C SER A 32 27.71 -8.87 -21.55
N GLU A 33 27.48 -7.85 -22.37
CA GLU A 33 28.48 -7.43 -23.35
C GLU A 33 28.30 -5.96 -23.79
N SER A 34 29.44 -5.42 -24.21
CA SER A 34 29.88 -4.04 -24.34
C SER A 34 29.50 -3.34 -25.66
N GLU A 35 29.77 -2.04 -25.69
CA GLU A 35 29.74 -1.09 -26.82
C GLU A 35 30.41 -1.63 -28.11
N ASP A 36 29.77 -1.48 -29.28
CA ASP A 36 30.12 -0.49 -30.33
C ASP A 36 29.29 -0.65 -31.64
N ASP A 37 28.93 0.50 -32.20
CA ASP A 37 28.66 0.97 -33.58
C ASP A 37 27.90 0.20 -34.71
N ASP A 38 27.12 1.04 -35.41
CA ASP A 38 26.84 1.15 -36.86
C ASP A 38 25.67 0.43 -37.59
N VAL A 39 24.69 1.28 -38.00
CA VAL A 39 24.19 1.54 -39.38
C VAL A 39 23.08 0.68 -40.04
N ALA A 40 22.06 1.44 -40.50
CA ALA A 40 21.19 1.32 -41.70
C ALA A 40 19.87 0.51 -41.69
N ASP A 41 18.79 1.28 -41.91
CA ASP A 41 17.68 1.14 -42.87
C ASP A 41 17.19 -0.25 -43.31
N ALA A 42 15.86 -0.47 -43.22
CA ALA A 42 14.95 -0.31 -44.37
C ALA A 42 13.52 -0.81 -44.08
N ASP A 43 12.58 -0.13 -44.76
CA ASP A 43 11.13 -0.27 -44.84
C ASP A 43 10.54 -1.67 -45.10
N GLY A 44 9.23 -1.81 -44.82
CA GLY A 44 8.40 -2.83 -45.45
C GLY A 44 6.98 -2.96 -44.88
N ASP A 45 6.05 -2.17 -45.41
CA ASP A 45 4.59 -2.27 -45.26
C ASP A 45 4.01 -3.66 -45.61
N HIS A 46 2.88 -4.02 -44.97
CA HIS A 46 1.69 -4.52 -45.69
C HIS A 46 0.41 -4.55 -44.81
N GLU A 47 -0.59 -3.78 -45.24
CA GLU A 47 -2.06 -3.99 -45.18
C GLU A 47 -2.49 -5.39 -45.63
N ALA A 48 -3.72 -5.92 -45.50
CA ALA A 48 -4.97 -5.70 -44.76
C ALA A 48 -5.84 -6.94 -45.06
N ASP A 49 -6.82 -7.31 -44.22
CA ASP A 49 -8.13 -7.72 -44.75
C ASP A 49 -9.25 -7.73 -43.71
N ALA A 50 -10.47 -7.47 -44.18
CA ALA A 50 -11.67 -7.13 -43.43
C ALA A 50 -12.84 -8.12 -43.64
N ALA A 51 -13.93 -7.88 -42.88
CA ALA A 51 -15.30 -8.41 -42.99
C ALA A 51 -15.53 -9.82 -42.38
N GLN A 52 -16.64 -10.14 -41.69
CA GLN A 52 -17.97 -9.54 -41.56
C GLN A 52 -18.71 -10.23 -40.38
N GLY A 53 -19.69 -9.55 -39.75
CA GLY A 53 -20.66 -10.19 -38.86
C GLY A 53 -21.28 -9.27 -37.79
N ALA A 54 -22.32 -8.53 -38.16
CA ALA A 54 -23.15 -7.77 -37.22
C ALA A 54 -24.63 -8.11 -37.46
N GLU A 55 -25.31 -8.66 -36.44
CA GLU A 55 -26.71 -8.35 -36.11
C GLU A 55 -27.13 -9.08 -34.81
N SER A 56 -27.18 -8.34 -33.69
CA SER A 56 -28.09 -8.55 -32.53
C SER A 56 -27.64 -7.76 -31.28
N SER A 57 -27.89 -6.43 -31.21
CA SER A 57 -27.71 -5.73 -29.91
C SER A 57 -28.52 -4.44 -29.68
N ALA A 58 -29.48 -4.09 -30.54
CA ALA A 58 -30.21 -2.83 -30.42
C ALA A 58 -31.19 -2.76 -29.21
N ALA A 59 -31.67 -3.90 -28.68
CA ALA A 59 -32.61 -3.91 -27.54
C ALA A 59 -31.94 -3.66 -26.17
N GLY A 60 -30.62 -3.85 -26.05
CA GLY A 60 -29.87 -3.71 -24.79
C GLY A 60 -29.56 -2.26 -24.39
N ALA A 61 -29.40 -1.36 -25.38
CA ALA A 61 -28.95 0.01 -25.16
C ALA A 61 -30.03 0.91 -24.52
N ALA A 62 -31.30 0.71 -24.87
CA ALA A 62 -32.42 1.49 -24.33
C ALA A 62 -32.69 1.19 -22.85
N LYS A 63 -32.53 -0.08 -22.40
CA LYS A 63 -32.61 -0.47 -20.99
C LYS A 63 -31.47 0.09 -20.15
N LYS A 64 -30.23 0.19 -20.68
CA LYS A 64 -29.07 0.77 -19.99
C LYS A 64 -29.21 2.28 -19.76
N LYS A 65 -29.74 3.05 -20.72
CA LYS A 65 -29.99 4.50 -20.57
C LYS A 65 -31.03 4.81 -19.47
N LYS A 66 -32.13 4.05 -19.39
CA LYS A 66 -33.17 4.22 -18.36
C LYS A 66 -32.66 3.87 -16.94
N LYS A 67 -31.74 2.90 -16.81
CA LYS A 67 -31.10 2.50 -15.53
C LYS A 67 -30.12 3.57 -15.01
N LYS A 68 -29.40 4.28 -15.89
CA LYS A 68 -28.42 5.33 -15.54
C LYS A 68 -29.07 6.63 -15.07
N SER A 69 -30.22 7.00 -15.64
CA SER A 69 -31.02 8.18 -15.25
C SER A 69 -31.65 8.04 -13.85
N LYS A 70 -32.20 6.86 -13.51
CA LYS A 70 -32.74 6.57 -12.17
C LYS A 70 -31.65 6.56 -11.08
N ARG A 71 -30.40 6.21 -11.44
CA ARG A 71 -29.21 6.23 -10.56
C ARG A 71 -28.77 7.64 -10.15
N LYS A 72 -29.07 8.66 -10.97
CA LYS A 72 -28.77 10.08 -10.68
C LYS A 72 -29.85 10.71 -9.78
N LYS A 73 -31.13 10.49 -10.08
CA LYS A 73 -32.25 11.03 -9.27
C LYS A 73 -32.29 10.50 -7.82
N LEU A 74 -31.86 9.26 -7.58
CA LEU A 74 -31.75 8.75 -6.21
C LEU A 74 -30.56 9.32 -5.45
N LYS A 75 -29.46 9.62 -6.17
CA LYS A 75 -28.23 10.16 -5.60
C LYS A 75 -28.41 11.58 -5.07
N ASP A 76 -29.29 12.37 -5.70
CA ASP A 76 -29.57 13.77 -5.33
C ASP A 76 -30.59 13.88 -4.17
N ALA A 77 -31.41 12.86 -3.92
CA ALA A 77 -32.42 12.85 -2.84
C ALA A 77 -31.84 12.51 -1.46
N LEU A 78 -30.62 11.96 -1.43
CA LEU A 78 -29.93 11.46 -0.22
C LEU A 78 -28.89 12.46 0.32
N THR A 79 -28.77 13.65 -0.27
CA THR A 79 -27.69 14.63 -0.01
C THR A 79 -28.19 15.92 0.66
N GLY A 80 -29.22 15.83 1.51
CA GLY A 80 -29.63 16.96 2.36
C GLY A 80 -28.55 17.29 3.41
N LYS A 81 -28.36 18.57 3.71
CA LYS A 81 -27.41 19.09 4.70
C LYS A 81 -28.11 19.25 6.06
N SER A 82 -27.72 18.50 7.10
CA SER A 82 -28.00 18.89 8.49
C SER A 82 -27.07 18.21 9.51
N SER A 83 -27.19 18.58 10.79
CA SER A 83 -26.21 18.41 11.87
C SER A 83 -26.39 17.14 12.74
N ASP A 84 -27.16 16.14 12.30
CA ASP A 84 -27.34 14.86 13.00
C ASP A 84 -27.19 13.65 12.03
N PRO A 85 -26.02 12.96 12.05
CA PRO A 85 -25.70 11.91 11.06
C PRO A 85 -26.60 10.66 11.10
N ASP A 86 -27.18 10.32 12.26
CA ASP A 86 -28.04 9.13 12.41
C ASP A 86 -29.50 9.43 12.06
N ALA A 87 -29.94 10.68 12.24
CA ALA A 87 -31.24 11.15 11.77
C ALA A 87 -31.28 11.25 10.24
N ASP A 88 -30.24 11.83 9.61
CA ASP A 88 -30.10 11.93 8.16
C ASP A 88 -30.03 10.54 7.50
N LYS A 89 -29.41 9.54 8.16
CA LYS A 89 -29.37 8.15 7.70
C LYS A 89 -30.76 7.51 7.67
N LYS A 90 -31.59 7.72 8.70
CA LYS A 90 -32.95 7.17 8.75
C LYS A 90 -33.82 7.78 7.66
N GLU A 91 -33.75 9.10 7.49
CA GLU A 91 -34.51 9.83 6.48
C GLU A 91 -34.06 9.49 5.04
N ALA A 92 -32.77 9.26 4.85
CA ALA A 92 -32.19 8.78 3.60
C ALA A 92 -32.67 7.37 3.23
N ILE A 93 -32.70 6.44 4.19
CA ILE A 93 -33.18 5.07 3.96
C ILE A 93 -34.70 5.06 3.69
N ASP A 94 -35.48 5.96 4.30
CA ASP A 94 -36.91 6.13 4.03
C ASP A 94 -37.21 6.60 2.59
N LYS A 95 -36.26 7.28 1.94
CA LYS A 95 -36.38 7.75 0.56
C LYS A 95 -35.98 6.68 -0.47
N LEU A 96 -35.46 5.53 -0.05
CA LEU A 96 -35.05 4.45 -0.95
C LEU A 96 -36.23 3.55 -1.32
N THR A 97 -36.39 3.28 -2.61
CA THR A 97 -37.38 2.28 -3.06
C THR A 97 -36.92 0.85 -2.74
N PRO A 98 -37.84 -0.12 -2.57
CA PRO A 98 -37.52 -1.53 -2.34
C PRO A 98 -36.45 -2.10 -3.30
N LYS A 99 -36.52 -1.72 -4.57
CA LYS A 99 -35.56 -2.13 -5.60
C LYS A 99 -34.16 -1.56 -5.40
N GLN A 100 -34.06 -0.35 -4.87
CA GLN A 100 -32.77 0.32 -4.62
C GLN A 100 -32.08 -0.24 -3.37
N ILE A 101 -32.87 -0.65 -2.38
CA ILE A 101 -32.37 -1.36 -1.19
C ILE A 101 -31.81 -2.73 -1.62
N GLN A 102 -32.54 -3.44 -2.47
CA GLN A 102 -32.07 -4.72 -3.01
C GLN A 102 -30.81 -4.58 -3.89
N ASP A 103 -30.76 -3.56 -4.76
CA ASP A 103 -29.56 -3.26 -5.55
C ASP A 103 -28.38 -2.91 -4.61
N PHE A 104 -28.59 -2.09 -3.57
CA PHE A 104 -27.56 -1.70 -2.60
C PHE A 104 -27.00 -2.90 -1.82
N MET A 105 -27.86 -3.83 -1.40
CA MET A 105 -27.44 -5.10 -0.78
C MET A 105 -26.68 -6.01 -1.76
N ALA A 106 -27.09 -6.07 -3.04
CA ALA A 106 -26.40 -6.85 -4.05
C ALA A 106 -24.99 -6.31 -4.37
N PHE A 107 -24.76 -5.00 -4.17
CA PHE A 107 -23.44 -4.38 -4.33
C PHE A 107 -22.55 -4.47 -3.09
N ASN A 108 -23.08 -4.89 -1.93
CA ASN A 108 -22.31 -5.10 -0.70
C ASN A 108 -22.67 -6.45 -0.06
N PRO A 109 -22.00 -7.55 -0.47
CA PRO A 109 -22.29 -8.91 0.00
C PRO A 109 -22.15 -9.09 1.52
N ALA A 110 -21.22 -8.38 2.15
CA ALA A 110 -20.99 -8.42 3.60
C ALA A 110 -22.16 -7.77 4.35
N LEU A 111 -22.58 -6.57 3.91
CA LEU A 111 -23.76 -5.89 4.46
C LEU A 111 -25.05 -6.70 4.23
N ALA A 112 -25.15 -7.38 3.09
CA ALA A 112 -26.28 -8.28 2.82
C ALA A 112 -26.30 -9.47 3.78
N GLN A 113 -25.14 -10.06 4.09
CA GLN A 113 -25.04 -11.14 5.07
C GLN A 113 -25.39 -10.68 6.49
N GLU A 114 -24.98 -9.49 6.88
CA GLU A 114 -25.28 -8.91 8.19
C GLU A 114 -26.77 -8.60 8.37
N VAL A 115 -27.42 -8.03 7.34
CA VAL A 115 -28.87 -7.81 7.31
C VAL A 115 -29.63 -9.15 7.31
N ASN A 116 -29.12 -10.17 6.62
CA ASN A 116 -29.70 -11.53 6.65
C ASN A 116 -29.55 -12.19 8.03
N ALA A 117 -28.41 -11.97 8.72
CA ALA A 117 -28.14 -12.49 10.05
C ALA A 117 -29.08 -11.85 11.09
N LEU A 118 -29.24 -10.53 11.04
CA LEU A 118 -30.19 -9.79 11.87
C LEU A 118 -31.65 -10.14 11.57
N ALA A 119 -31.95 -10.64 10.37
CA ALA A 119 -33.28 -11.08 9.98
C ALA A 119 -33.65 -12.50 10.51
N GLY A 120 -32.71 -13.25 11.10
CA GLY A 120 -32.99 -14.54 11.75
C GLY A 120 -32.77 -15.79 10.89
N GLY A 121 -31.91 -15.73 9.86
CA GLY A 121 -31.23 -16.89 9.25
C GLY A 121 -32.08 -18.07 8.73
N SER A 122 -32.34 -18.08 7.42
CA SER A 122 -32.40 -19.33 6.64
C SER A 122 -31.79 -19.09 5.25
N SER A 123 -30.93 -20.01 4.82
CA SER A 123 -29.94 -19.87 3.74
C SER A 123 -30.48 -19.89 2.31
N SER A 124 -31.73 -19.44 2.04
CA SER A 124 -32.21 -19.39 0.65
C SER A 124 -33.28 -18.33 0.31
N GLY A 125 -33.54 -17.35 1.17
CA GLY A 125 -34.52 -16.29 0.89
C GLY A 125 -33.89 -14.90 0.96
N SER A 126 -34.01 -14.10 -0.10
CA SER A 126 -33.67 -12.67 -0.04
C SER A 126 -34.54 -11.99 1.04
N VAL A 127 -33.94 -11.28 2.00
CA VAL A 127 -34.71 -10.47 2.97
C VAL A 127 -35.69 -9.57 2.23
N ASP A 128 -36.93 -9.54 2.67
CA ASP A 128 -37.94 -8.61 2.17
C ASP A 128 -37.38 -7.16 2.25
N PRO A 129 -37.38 -6.39 1.15
CA PRO A 129 -36.80 -5.06 1.13
C PRO A 129 -37.32 -4.09 2.21
N ALA A 130 -38.56 -4.24 2.67
CA ALA A 130 -39.10 -3.42 3.77
C ALA A 130 -38.42 -3.76 5.10
N ARG A 131 -38.26 -5.06 5.40
CA ARG A 131 -37.53 -5.56 6.58
C ARG A 131 -36.04 -5.26 6.50
N ALA A 132 -35.45 -5.34 5.31
CA ALA A 132 -34.06 -4.96 5.06
C ALA A 132 -33.83 -3.46 5.29
N ALA A 133 -34.76 -2.60 4.85
CA ALA A 133 -34.71 -1.16 5.13
C ALA A 133 -34.69 -0.88 6.63
N GLU A 134 -35.56 -1.56 7.38
CA GLU A 134 -35.69 -1.40 8.83
C GLU A 134 -34.43 -1.86 9.58
N LEU A 135 -33.81 -2.95 9.13
CA LEU A 135 -32.55 -3.46 9.68
C LEU A 135 -31.35 -2.57 9.32
N LEU A 136 -31.29 -2.03 8.10
CA LEU A 136 -30.28 -1.05 7.67
C LEU A 136 -30.35 0.26 8.46
N LYS A 137 -31.56 0.67 8.90
CA LYS A 137 -31.76 1.80 9.81
C LYS A 137 -31.25 1.53 11.23
N LYS A 138 -31.15 0.26 11.62
CA LYS A 138 -30.71 -0.20 12.95
C LYS A 138 -29.21 -0.49 13.02
N LEU A 139 -28.52 -0.67 11.89
CA LEU A 139 -27.07 -0.85 11.81
C LEU A 139 -26.32 0.44 12.19
N LYS A 140 -25.16 0.32 12.84
CA LYS A 140 -24.35 1.47 13.25
C LYS A 140 -23.45 1.97 12.11
N LEU A 141 -22.85 3.13 12.31
CA LEU A 141 -21.88 3.70 11.38
C LEU A 141 -20.61 2.83 11.23
N GLU A 142 -20.15 2.26 12.35
CA GLU A 142 -18.98 1.40 12.42
C GLU A 142 -19.14 0.12 11.60
N ASP A 143 -20.33 -0.51 11.65
CA ASP A 143 -20.68 -1.69 10.85
C ASP A 143 -20.60 -1.41 9.33
N VAL A 144 -20.94 -0.17 8.94
CA VAL A 144 -20.81 0.28 7.54
C VAL A 144 -19.35 0.52 7.16
N MET A 145 -18.52 1.06 8.06
CA MET A 145 -17.08 1.24 7.82
C MET A 145 -16.35 -0.10 7.74
N THR A 146 -16.68 -1.05 8.61
CA THR A 146 -16.24 -2.44 8.50
C THR A 146 -16.79 -3.08 7.23
N GLY A 147 -18.02 -2.76 6.83
CA GLY A 147 -18.66 -3.09 5.54
C GLY A 147 -17.94 -2.55 4.30
N LEU A 148 -17.15 -1.49 4.45
CA LEU A 148 -16.37 -0.85 3.39
C LEU A 148 -14.93 -1.34 3.37
N ALA A 149 -14.32 -1.53 4.53
CA ALA A 149 -13.08 -2.29 4.66
C ALA A 149 -13.27 -3.72 4.12
N SER A 150 -14.48 -4.28 4.22
CA SER A 150 -14.83 -5.60 3.69
C SER A 150 -15.18 -5.67 2.20
N THR A 151 -15.05 -4.55 1.46
CA THR A 151 -15.06 -4.59 -0.01
C THR A 151 -13.73 -5.05 -0.62
N GLY A 152 -12.67 -5.24 0.19
CA GLY A 152 -11.46 -5.92 -0.24
C GLY A 152 -11.73 -7.41 -0.54
N LYS A 153 -11.22 -7.92 -1.67
CA LYS A 153 -11.18 -9.37 -1.91
C LYS A 153 -10.45 -10.03 -0.72
N ASN A 154 -11.08 -11.02 -0.09
CA ASN A 154 -10.56 -11.84 1.02
C ASN A 154 -10.84 -11.41 2.47
N VAL A 155 -11.92 -10.69 2.78
CA VAL A 155 -12.37 -10.64 4.18
C VAL A 155 -13.01 -11.97 4.54
N LYS A 156 -12.34 -12.72 5.41
CA LYS A 156 -12.90 -13.93 6.02
C LYS A 156 -13.44 -13.59 7.42
N ASP A 157 -14.34 -14.39 7.95
CA ASP A 157 -14.84 -14.23 9.33
C ASP A 157 -13.67 -14.31 10.35
N MET A 158 -13.76 -13.64 11.51
CA MET A 158 -12.73 -13.68 12.57
C MET A 158 -12.35 -15.11 12.90
N ALA A 159 -13.34 -16.02 12.99
CA ALA A 159 -13.17 -17.45 13.27
C ALA A 159 -12.19 -18.16 12.30
N SER A 160 -12.00 -17.62 11.10
CA SER A 160 -11.09 -18.15 10.09
C SER A 160 -9.63 -17.70 10.24
N TYR A 161 -9.36 -16.60 10.98
CA TYR A 161 -8.01 -16.09 11.24
C TYR A 161 -7.38 -16.74 12.48
N LYS A 162 -7.15 -18.06 12.43
CA LYS A 162 -6.65 -18.87 13.54
C LYS A 162 -5.38 -18.33 14.22
N PHE A 163 -4.48 -17.71 13.44
CA PHE A 163 -3.28 -17.08 13.99
C PHE A 163 -3.60 -15.77 14.71
N TRP A 164 -4.21 -14.81 14.02
CA TRP A 164 -4.46 -13.46 14.55
C TRP A 164 -5.37 -13.44 15.78
N GLN A 165 -6.26 -14.42 15.94
CA GLN A 165 -7.06 -14.58 17.17
C GLN A 165 -6.23 -14.71 18.45
N THR A 166 -4.98 -15.19 18.33
CA THR A 166 -4.06 -15.42 19.45
C THR A 166 -3.07 -14.27 19.66
N GLN A 167 -3.08 -13.28 18.77
CA GLN A 167 -2.15 -12.15 18.80
C GLN A 167 -2.76 -10.96 19.53
N PRO A 168 -1.95 -10.06 20.13
CA PRO A 168 -2.45 -8.87 20.79
C PRO A 168 -2.84 -7.80 19.76
N VAL A 169 -3.91 -8.06 19.00
CA VAL A 169 -4.47 -7.12 18.03
C VAL A 169 -5.97 -6.93 18.29
N PRO A 170 -6.55 -5.76 17.99
CA PRO A 170 -7.99 -5.56 18.12
C PRO A 170 -8.76 -6.53 17.23
N ARG A 171 -9.87 -7.07 17.73
CA ARG A 171 -10.75 -7.95 16.95
C ARG A 171 -11.77 -7.13 16.16
N PHE A 172 -12.40 -7.73 15.15
CA PHE A 172 -13.45 -7.03 14.40
C PHE A 172 -14.68 -6.73 15.26
N ASP A 173 -15.01 -7.63 16.19
CA ASP A 173 -16.14 -7.59 17.12
C ASP A 173 -15.91 -6.75 18.38
N ASP A 174 -14.68 -6.25 18.62
CA ASP A 174 -14.39 -5.27 19.68
C ASP A 174 -15.10 -3.91 19.44
N ALA A 175 -15.89 -3.77 18.37
CA ALA A 175 -16.77 -2.64 18.06
C ALA A 175 -18.01 -2.63 18.98
N GLY A 176 -17.76 -2.38 20.26
CA GLY A 176 -18.75 -2.46 21.34
C GLY A 176 -19.21 -1.13 21.93
N SER A 177 -18.85 0.04 21.39
CA SER A 177 -19.45 1.31 21.81
C SER A 177 -19.11 2.45 20.85
N SER A 178 -20.10 3.27 20.51
CA SER A 178 -20.01 4.55 19.79
C SER A 178 -19.23 5.65 20.55
N LYS A 179 -18.34 5.26 21.45
CA LYS A 179 -17.54 6.13 22.31
C LYS A 179 -16.07 5.85 21.99
N PRO A 180 -15.23 6.88 21.93
CA PRO A 180 -13.78 6.70 21.88
C PRO A 180 -13.36 5.70 22.95
N ILE A 181 -12.61 4.67 22.53
CA ILE A 181 -12.02 3.71 23.45
C ILE A 181 -10.76 4.32 24.06
N GLU A 182 -10.42 3.86 25.26
CA GLU A 182 -9.12 4.18 25.84
C GLU A 182 -8.02 3.53 25.00
N GLU A 183 -7.09 4.35 24.52
CA GLU A 183 -5.96 3.91 23.70
C GLU A 183 -4.77 3.47 24.55
N GLY A 184 -4.17 2.34 24.19
CA GLY A 184 -3.01 1.83 24.89
C GLY A 184 -2.63 0.41 24.52
N PRO A 185 -1.58 -0.13 25.18
CA PRO A 185 -1.14 -1.50 24.96
C PRO A 185 -2.22 -2.54 25.25
N ILE A 186 -2.31 -3.58 24.41
CA ILE A 186 -3.29 -4.66 24.59
C ILE A 186 -2.76 -5.70 25.58
N ARG A 187 -1.47 -5.99 25.50
CA ARG A 187 -0.73 -6.89 26.39
C ARG A 187 0.45 -6.14 26.98
N VAL A 188 0.53 -6.17 28.31
CA VAL A 188 1.68 -5.70 29.08
C VAL A 188 2.45 -6.94 29.54
N GLN A 189 3.76 -6.93 29.33
CA GLN A 189 4.66 -8.03 29.70
C GLN A 189 6.04 -7.43 30.04
N SER A 190 6.84 -8.14 30.84
CA SER A 190 8.20 -7.72 31.19
C SER A 190 9.25 -8.39 30.31
N LEU A 191 10.47 -7.84 30.30
CA LEU A 191 11.60 -8.42 29.55
C LEU A 191 11.92 -9.85 30.00
N ASP A 192 11.75 -10.16 31.28
CA ASP A 192 12.03 -11.49 31.84
C ASP A 192 11.08 -12.58 31.32
N GLU A 193 9.89 -12.19 30.85
CA GLU A 193 8.90 -13.10 30.25
C GLU A 193 9.20 -13.42 28.78
N VAL A 194 10.14 -12.71 28.15
CA VAL A 194 10.47 -12.88 26.74
C VAL A 194 11.47 -14.04 26.58
N PRO A 195 11.13 -15.09 25.79
CA PRO A 195 12.04 -16.20 25.57
C PRO A 195 13.37 -15.74 24.95
N LYS A 196 14.49 -16.25 25.49
CA LYS A 196 15.85 -15.91 25.02
C LYS A 196 16.20 -16.57 23.70
N GLU A 197 15.71 -17.78 23.49
CA GLU A 197 15.94 -18.60 22.30
C GLU A 197 14.72 -18.56 21.36
N PRO A 198 14.93 -18.71 20.05
CA PRO A 198 13.84 -18.79 19.09
C PRO A 198 13.02 -20.07 19.29
N ALA A 199 11.73 -19.99 18.99
CA ALA A 199 10.90 -21.20 18.94
C ALA A 199 11.38 -22.12 17.80
N PRO A 200 11.33 -23.46 17.96
CA PRO A 200 11.61 -24.37 16.86
C PRO A 200 10.66 -24.09 15.68
N LEU A 201 11.17 -24.14 14.45
CA LEU A 201 10.37 -23.93 13.23
C LEU A 201 9.23 -24.94 13.08
N GLY A 202 9.36 -26.12 13.72
CA GLY A 202 8.36 -27.18 13.67
C GLY A 202 8.23 -27.86 12.30
N ILE A 203 9.17 -27.59 11.39
CA ILE A 203 9.23 -28.16 10.04
C ILE A 203 10.66 -28.63 9.81
N GLU A 204 10.82 -29.91 9.48
CA GLU A 204 12.12 -30.50 9.18
C GLU A 204 12.74 -29.90 7.91
N GLY A 205 14.08 -29.83 7.88
CA GLY A 205 14.84 -29.33 6.74
C GLY A 205 14.89 -27.80 6.60
N PHE A 206 14.45 -27.06 7.62
CA PHE A 206 14.57 -25.61 7.69
C PHE A 206 15.28 -25.17 8.98
N GLU A 207 15.95 -24.03 8.90
CA GLU A 207 16.64 -23.40 10.02
C GLU A 207 16.47 -21.88 10.00
N TRP A 208 16.52 -21.27 11.18
CA TRP A 208 16.54 -19.82 11.33
C TRP A 208 17.84 -19.24 10.77
N ALA A 209 17.75 -18.04 10.22
CA ALA A 209 18.90 -17.27 9.79
C ALA A 209 18.71 -15.81 10.16
N THR A 210 19.79 -15.16 10.60
CA THR A 210 19.88 -13.70 10.61
C THR A 210 20.56 -13.29 9.32
N VAL A 211 19.89 -12.46 8.52
CA VAL A 211 20.41 -12.05 7.22
C VAL A 211 21.20 -10.76 7.37
N ASP A 212 22.45 -10.78 6.94
CA ASP A 212 23.30 -9.61 6.95
C ASP A 212 23.07 -8.76 5.70
N ILE A 213 22.48 -7.57 5.85
CA ILE A 213 22.18 -6.67 4.73
C ILE A 213 23.44 -5.89 4.29
N GLU A 214 24.47 -5.85 5.13
CA GLU A 214 25.77 -5.28 4.76
C GLU A 214 26.54 -6.20 3.81
N ASP A 215 26.32 -7.51 3.90
CA ASP A 215 26.92 -8.51 3.02
C ASP A 215 26.25 -8.49 1.63
N PRO A 216 27.00 -8.15 0.56
CA PRO A 216 26.47 -8.07 -0.80
C PRO A 216 25.83 -9.38 -1.30
N ALA A 217 26.31 -10.53 -0.85
CA ALA A 217 25.74 -11.81 -1.24
C ALA A 217 24.37 -12.05 -0.59
N GLN A 218 24.25 -11.72 0.70
CA GLN A 218 23.02 -11.95 1.46
C GLN A 218 21.91 -10.96 1.11
N ILE A 219 22.21 -9.68 0.89
CA ILE A 219 21.21 -8.73 0.40
C ILE A 219 20.72 -9.12 -1.00
N LYS A 220 21.60 -9.66 -1.85
CA LYS A 220 21.22 -10.17 -3.17
C LYS A 220 20.24 -11.34 -3.06
N GLU A 221 20.41 -12.24 -2.07
CA GLU A 221 19.43 -13.30 -1.82
C GLU A 221 18.06 -12.75 -1.39
N VAL A 222 18.02 -11.70 -0.58
CA VAL A 222 16.76 -11.02 -0.18
C VAL A 222 16.11 -10.40 -1.40
N TYR A 223 16.88 -9.67 -2.22
CA TYR A 223 16.42 -9.13 -3.49
C TYR A 223 15.81 -10.21 -4.40
N GLU A 224 16.51 -11.32 -4.62
CA GLU A 224 16.04 -12.42 -5.47
C GLU A 224 14.77 -13.07 -4.92
N LEU A 225 14.69 -13.26 -3.59
CA LEU A 225 13.50 -13.80 -2.95
C LEU A 225 12.30 -12.85 -3.09
N LEU A 226 12.50 -11.55 -2.91
CA LEU A 226 11.46 -10.55 -3.09
C LEU A 226 11.03 -10.47 -4.56
N ASN A 227 11.98 -10.32 -5.48
CA ASN A 227 11.71 -10.25 -6.91
C ASN A 227 11.15 -11.57 -7.50
N GLY A 228 11.27 -12.70 -6.82
CA GLY A 228 10.63 -13.96 -7.26
C GLY A 228 9.22 -14.18 -6.68
N HIS A 229 8.96 -13.65 -5.48
CA HIS A 229 7.88 -14.15 -4.63
C HIS A 229 7.15 -13.09 -3.80
N PHE A 230 7.54 -11.82 -3.88
CA PHE A 230 6.85 -10.71 -3.23
C PHE A 230 5.63 -10.25 -4.03
N VAL A 231 4.94 -9.23 -3.50
CA VAL A 231 3.66 -8.69 -3.97
C VAL A 231 3.56 -8.67 -5.50
N GLU A 232 2.51 -9.29 -6.00
CA GLU A 232 2.12 -9.27 -7.41
C GLU A 232 0.77 -8.55 -7.50
N ASP A 233 0.56 -7.82 -8.58
CA ASP A 233 -0.77 -7.32 -8.90
C ASP A 233 -1.73 -8.50 -9.16
N ASN A 234 -3.02 -8.23 -9.13
CA ASN A 234 -4.06 -9.26 -9.22
C ASN A 234 -3.99 -10.09 -10.52
N GLU A 235 -3.37 -9.55 -11.56
CA GLU A 235 -3.22 -10.15 -12.88
C GLU A 235 -1.79 -10.68 -13.13
N ALA A 236 -0.89 -10.55 -12.14
CA ALA A 236 0.52 -10.94 -12.20
C ALA A 236 1.27 -10.35 -13.43
N MET A 237 0.91 -9.13 -13.82
CA MET A 237 1.56 -8.35 -14.87
C MET A 237 2.79 -7.59 -14.37
N PHE A 238 2.80 -7.23 -13.08
CA PHE A 238 3.82 -6.41 -12.45
C PHE A 238 4.29 -7.00 -11.13
N ARG A 239 5.59 -6.89 -10.87
CA ARG A 239 6.18 -7.26 -9.60
C ARG A 239 7.12 -6.17 -9.12
N PHE A 240 7.06 -5.84 -7.84
CA PHE A 240 7.99 -4.86 -7.27
C PHE A 240 9.44 -5.30 -7.41
N ASN A 241 10.26 -4.37 -7.88
CA ASN A 241 11.69 -4.53 -8.09
C ASN A 241 12.42 -3.62 -7.09
N TYR A 242 12.67 -4.14 -5.89
CA TYR A 242 13.43 -3.43 -4.87
C TYR A 242 14.93 -3.65 -5.11
N GLY A 243 15.60 -2.69 -5.75
CA GLY A 243 17.06 -2.72 -5.91
C GLY A 243 17.78 -2.85 -4.56
N THR A 244 19.00 -3.39 -4.57
CA THR A 244 19.78 -3.61 -3.34
C THR A 244 20.04 -2.30 -2.58
N SER A 245 20.29 -1.19 -3.29
CA SER A 245 20.51 0.12 -2.66
C SER A 245 19.24 0.61 -1.96
N THR A 246 18.06 0.44 -2.58
CA THR A 246 16.75 0.73 -1.96
C THR A 246 16.49 -0.13 -0.73
N LEU A 247 16.86 -1.43 -0.78
CA LEU A 247 16.73 -2.34 0.34
C LEU A 247 17.63 -1.95 1.51
N LYS A 248 18.88 -1.54 1.25
CA LYS A 248 19.78 -1.00 2.29
C LYS A 248 19.18 0.25 2.93
N TRP A 249 18.76 1.21 2.10
CA TRP A 249 18.13 2.44 2.57
C TRP A 249 16.89 2.18 3.45
N ALA A 250 16.01 1.26 3.03
CA ALA A 250 14.78 0.96 3.75
C ALA A 250 15.00 0.15 5.04
N MET A 251 16.03 -0.69 5.11
CA MET A 251 16.24 -1.62 6.24
C MET A 251 17.33 -1.19 7.22
N MET A 252 18.16 -0.21 6.86
CA MET A 252 19.27 0.27 7.70
C MET A 252 19.17 1.74 8.12
N PRO A 253 18.00 2.24 8.61
CA PRO A 253 17.95 3.57 9.21
C PRO A 253 18.72 3.63 10.54
N PRO A 254 19.03 4.82 11.07
CA PRO A 254 19.67 4.96 12.37
C PRO A 254 19.01 4.10 13.46
N GLY A 255 19.81 3.34 14.19
CA GLY A 255 19.34 2.40 15.22
C GLY A 255 18.87 1.03 14.72
N TRP A 256 18.98 0.73 13.41
CA TRP A 256 18.67 -0.59 12.87
C TRP A 256 19.44 -1.70 13.59
N LYS A 257 18.87 -2.91 13.58
CA LYS A 257 19.43 -4.08 14.25
C LYS A 257 19.49 -5.22 13.27
N LYS A 258 20.68 -5.78 13.07
CA LYS A 258 20.91 -6.94 12.20
C LYS A 258 20.02 -8.12 12.57
N GLU A 259 19.77 -8.33 13.87
CA GLU A 259 18.91 -9.40 14.38
C GLU A 259 17.47 -9.27 13.89
N TRP A 260 17.01 -8.07 13.53
CA TRP A 260 15.64 -7.83 13.04
C TRP A 260 15.46 -8.14 11.54
N HIS A 261 16.50 -8.65 10.88
CA HIS A 261 16.44 -9.16 9.51
C HIS A 261 16.37 -10.68 9.54
N VAL A 262 15.17 -11.20 9.74
CA VAL A 262 14.94 -12.61 10.06
C VAL A 262 14.63 -13.39 8.79
N GLY A 263 15.44 -14.42 8.54
CA GLY A 263 15.31 -15.35 7.43
C GLY A 263 15.01 -16.78 7.88
N ILE A 264 14.49 -17.57 6.94
CA ILE A 264 14.44 -19.03 7.04
C ILE A 264 15.20 -19.62 5.86
N ARG A 265 16.16 -20.50 6.13
CA ARG A 265 16.95 -21.20 5.12
C ARG A 265 16.62 -22.69 5.11
N THR A 266 16.80 -23.35 3.96
CA THR A 266 16.80 -24.81 3.92
C THR A 266 18.09 -25.34 4.55
N THR A 267 18.03 -26.35 5.40
CA THR A 267 19.21 -26.93 6.04
C THR A 267 20.16 -27.58 5.03
N SER A 268 19.63 -28.18 3.95
CA SER A 268 20.42 -28.90 2.94
C SER A 268 21.19 -27.98 1.99
N SER A 269 20.55 -26.95 1.46
CA SER A 269 21.14 -26.06 0.44
C SER A 269 21.52 -24.67 0.94
N LYS A 270 21.18 -24.34 2.19
CA LYS A 270 21.32 -23.00 2.80
C LYS A 270 20.61 -21.86 2.05
N ARG A 271 19.78 -22.17 1.04
CA ARG A 271 18.99 -21.20 0.30
C ARG A 271 17.96 -20.51 1.19
N LEU A 272 17.87 -19.17 1.08
CA LEU A 272 16.85 -18.35 1.73
C LEU A 272 15.48 -18.58 1.07
N VAL A 273 14.46 -18.89 1.88
CA VAL A 273 13.11 -19.24 1.40
C VAL A 273 11.99 -18.44 2.04
N ALA A 274 12.28 -17.71 3.12
CA ALA A 274 11.36 -16.77 3.73
C ALA A 274 12.16 -15.68 4.44
N PHE A 275 11.59 -14.48 4.52
CA PHE A 275 12.24 -13.30 5.11
C PHE A 275 11.18 -12.36 5.72
N ILE A 276 11.54 -11.65 6.77
CA ILE A 276 10.79 -10.55 7.38
C ILE A 276 11.79 -9.55 7.97
N SER A 277 11.50 -8.26 7.86
CA SER A 277 12.34 -7.20 8.40
C SER A 277 11.57 -6.32 9.38
N ALA A 278 12.27 -5.78 10.37
CA ALA A 278 11.80 -4.67 11.17
C ALA A 278 12.89 -3.61 11.35
N ILE A 279 12.46 -2.35 11.52
CA ILE A 279 13.32 -1.21 11.87
C ILE A 279 12.74 -0.47 13.09
N PRO A 280 13.54 0.23 13.90
CA PRO A 280 13.00 1.04 14.99
C PRO A 280 12.27 2.27 14.45
N VAL A 281 11.21 2.69 15.12
CA VAL A 281 10.49 3.92 14.78
C VAL A 281 9.79 4.53 15.99
N GLU A 282 9.96 5.84 16.16
CA GLU A 282 9.12 6.64 17.06
C GLU A 282 7.84 7.02 16.32
N LEU A 283 6.73 6.38 16.70
CA LEU A 283 5.43 6.62 16.10
C LEU A 283 4.59 7.50 17.01
N ARG A 284 4.33 8.74 16.60
CA ARG A 284 3.33 9.58 17.28
C ARG A 284 1.94 9.17 16.82
N LEU A 285 1.11 8.80 17.78
CA LEU A 285 -0.33 8.64 17.63
C LEU A 285 -1.04 9.64 18.56
N ARG A 286 -1.57 10.71 17.96
CA ARG A 286 -2.21 11.85 18.60
C ARG A 286 -1.23 12.53 19.56
N ASP A 287 -1.45 12.36 20.85
CA ASP A 287 -0.65 12.95 21.93
C ASP A 287 0.41 11.98 22.48
N LYS A 288 0.38 10.71 22.08
CA LYS A 288 1.30 9.67 22.57
C LYS A 288 2.37 9.39 21.54
N VAL A 289 3.63 9.27 21.98
CA VAL A 289 4.73 8.76 21.17
C VAL A 289 5.01 7.33 21.59
N LEU A 290 4.99 6.41 20.62
CA LEU A 290 5.21 4.98 20.81
C LEU A 290 6.61 4.63 20.31
N HIS A 291 7.47 4.16 21.22
CA HIS A 291 8.72 3.51 20.85
C HIS A 291 8.37 2.12 20.28
N SER A 292 8.38 2.02 18.95
CA SER A 292 7.80 0.90 18.21
C SER A 292 8.75 0.38 17.13
N SER A 293 8.38 -0.71 16.47
CA SER A 293 9.04 -1.17 15.26
C SER A 293 8.15 -1.00 14.02
N GLU A 294 8.73 -0.65 12.89
CA GLU A 294 8.05 -0.76 11.59
C GLU A 294 8.42 -2.11 10.98
N VAL A 295 7.40 -2.93 10.68
CA VAL A 295 7.59 -4.26 10.07
C VAL A 295 7.25 -4.20 8.58
N ASN A 296 8.20 -4.60 7.74
CA ASN A 296 8.05 -4.62 6.29
C ASN A 296 8.78 -5.82 5.63
N PHE A 297 8.68 -5.95 4.31
CA PHE A 297 9.39 -6.96 3.48
C PHE A 297 9.12 -8.42 3.86
N MET A 298 7.96 -8.72 4.44
CA MET A 298 7.58 -10.12 4.73
C MET A 298 7.31 -10.90 3.44
N VAL A 299 8.14 -11.89 3.15
CA VAL A 299 8.03 -12.74 1.97
C VAL A 299 8.20 -14.21 2.32
N VAL A 300 7.37 -15.05 1.72
CA VAL A 300 7.50 -16.50 1.76
C VAL A 300 7.50 -17.01 0.33
N HIS A 301 8.50 -17.82 -0.01
CA HIS A 301 8.60 -18.47 -1.31
C HIS A 301 7.27 -19.14 -1.69
N LYS A 302 6.80 -18.93 -2.93
CA LYS A 302 5.44 -19.32 -3.38
C LYS A 302 5.10 -20.78 -3.06
N LYS A 303 6.03 -21.71 -3.30
CA LYS A 303 5.88 -23.16 -3.03
C LYS A 303 5.68 -23.50 -1.53
N LEU A 304 6.04 -22.59 -0.60
CA LEU A 304 5.96 -22.82 0.84
C LEU A 304 4.83 -22.03 1.54
N ARG A 305 4.03 -21.24 0.80
CA ARG A 305 2.96 -20.42 1.39
C ARG A 305 1.89 -21.23 2.14
N SER A 306 1.67 -22.50 1.78
CA SER A 306 0.76 -23.41 2.47
C SER A 306 1.31 -23.99 3.78
N LYS A 307 2.62 -23.84 4.05
CA LYS A 307 3.31 -24.39 5.24
C LYS A 307 3.22 -23.52 6.49
N ARG A 308 2.46 -22.42 6.45
CA ARG A 308 2.23 -21.51 7.59
C ARG A 308 3.51 -20.91 8.19
N LEU A 309 4.50 -20.61 7.35
CA LEU A 309 5.75 -19.96 7.76
C LEU A 309 5.56 -18.51 8.21
N ALA A 310 4.58 -17.78 7.65
CA ALA A 310 4.35 -16.37 8.01
C ALA A 310 4.02 -16.17 9.52
N PRO A 311 3.09 -16.93 10.14
CA PRO A 311 2.91 -16.93 11.59
C PRO A 311 4.18 -17.17 12.41
N VAL A 312 5.08 -18.03 11.92
CA VAL A 312 6.33 -18.38 12.60
C VAL A 312 7.31 -17.21 12.53
N LEU A 313 7.47 -16.60 11.36
CA LEU A 313 8.25 -15.37 11.16
C LEU A 313 7.75 -14.22 12.05
N ILE A 314 6.44 -13.97 12.06
CA ILE A 314 5.84 -12.89 12.86
C ILE A 314 6.14 -13.09 14.36
N LYS A 315 6.02 -14.32 14.87
CA LYS A 315 6.35 -14.64 16.26
C LYS A 315 7.82 -14.38 16.58
N GLU A 316 8.72 -14.74 15.67
CA GLU A 316 10.15 -14.58 15.91
C GLU A 316 10.59 -13.12 15.86
N ILE A 317 10.15 -12.33 14.86
CA ILE A 317 10.44 -10.89 14.85
C ILE A 317 9.84 -10.19 16.06
N THR A 318 8.64 -10.60 16.50
CA THR A 318 8.02 -10.09 17.73
C THR A 318 8.88 -10.39 18.95
N ARG A 319 9.41 -11.62 19.07
CA ARG A 319 10.30 -12.01 20.16
C ARG A 319 11.56 -11.13 20.19
N LEU A 320 12.18 -10.92 19.03
CA LEU A 320 13.41 -10.12 18.89
C LEU A 320 13.20 -8.63 19.18
N CYS A 321 12.07 -8.05 18.76
CA CYS A 321 11.71 -6.67 19.15
C CYS A 321 11.47 -6.58 20.67
N ASN A 322 10.71 -7.53 21.23
CA ASN A 322 10.41 -7.58 22.66
C ASN A 322 11.68 -7.72 23.52
N GLN A 323 12.69 -8.48 23.07
CA GLN A 323 13.98 -8.59 23.77
C GLN A 323 14.73 -7.26 23.89
N GLN A 324 14.41 -6.30 23.02
CA GLN A 324 14.98 -4.94 23.03
C GLN A 324 14.05 -3.94 23.73
N GLY A 325 12.98 -4.40 24.39
CA GLY A 325 12.01 -3.54 25.06
C GLY A 325 11.03 -2.84 24.11
N VAL A 326 10.93 -3.28 22.86
CA VAL A 326 10.01 -2.75 21.86
C VAL A 326 8.79 -3.65 21.76
N TRP A 327 7.64 -3.15 22.21
CA TRP A 327 6.44 -3.97 22.42
C TRP A 327 5.31 -3.72 21.42
N GLN A 328 5.38 -2.62 20.67
CA GLN A 328 4.42 -2.21 19.66
C GLN A 328 5.07 -2.22 18.29
N ALA A 329 4.26 -2.41 17.25
CA ALA A 329 4.73 -2.29 15.87
C ALA A 329 3.69 -1.64 14.96
N ILE A 330 4.13 -0.92 13.95
CA ILE A 330 3.32 -0.50 12.81
C ILE A 330 3.61 -1.40 11.61
N TYR A 331 2.56 -1.76 10.89
CA TYR A 331 2.69 -2.50 9.63
C TYR A 331 1.52 -2.16 8.71
N THR A 332 1.72 -2.36 7.41
CA THR A 332 0.66 -2.22 6.42
C THR A 332 0.46 -3.49 5.61
N ALA A 333 -0.75 -3.63 5.06
CA ALA A 333 -1.04 -4.70 4.11
C ALA A 333 -2.13 -4.25 3.12
N GLY A 334 -2.04 -4.75 1.89
CA GLY A 334 -3.13 -4.62 0.90
C GLY A 334 -4.29 -5.59 1.13
N VAL A 335 -4.09 -6.62 1.97
CA VAL A 335 -5.15 -7.52 2.43
C VAL A 335 -5.70 -7.04 3.77
N VAL A 336 -6.97 -7.34 4.03
CA VAL A 336 -7.64 -6.97 5.27
C VAL A 336 -7.33 -8.01 6.36
N LEU A 337 -6.84 -7.52 7.49
CA LEU A 337 -6.53 -8.26 8.72
C LEU A 337 -7.31 -7.67 9.91
N PRO A 338 -7.50 -8.40 11.01
CA PRO A 338 -8.12 -7.86 12.22
C PRO A 338 -7.13 -6.96 13.01
N LYS A 339 -7.41 -5.69 13.29
CA LYS A 339 -8.36 -4.76 12.64
C LYS A 339 -7.57 -3.53 12.17
N PRO A 340 -7.80 -2.97 10.97
CA PRO A 340 -7.09 -1.78 10.52
C PRO A 340 -7.42 -0.58 11.40
N VAL A 341 -6.41 0.22 11.73
CA VAL A 341 -6.56 1.55 12.35
C VAL A 341 -6.96 2.58 11.31
N SER A 342 -6.48 2.43 10.07
CA SER A 342 -6.87 3.27 8.94
C SER A 342 -6.80 2.53 7.62
N THR A 343 -7.38 3.12 6.58
CA THR A 343 -7.34 2.61 5.20
C THR A 343 -7.21 3.78 4.24
N CYS A 344 -6.13 3.76 3.47
CA CYS A 344 -5.86 4.71 2.40
C CYS A 344 -6.05 4.03 1.04
N ARG A 345 -6.27 4.83 -0.01
CA ARG A 345 -6.40 4.34 -1.39
C ARG A 345 -5.23 4.83 -2.23
N TYR A 346 -4.73 3.97 -3.13
CA TYR A 346 -3.71 4.36 -4.10
C TYR A 346 -4.31 5.17 -5.26
N TYR A 347 -3.53 6.12 -5.74
CA TYR A 347 -3.82 7.01 -6.84
C TYR A 347 -2.60 7.08 -7.77
N HIS A 348 -2.85 7.18 -9.07
CA HIS A 348 -1.81 7.10 -10.10
C HIS A 348 -1.91 8.26 -11.08
N ARG A 349 -0.82 8.97 -11.29
CA ARG A 349 -0.67 10.01 -12.30
C ARG A 349 0.31 9.55 -13.38
N ALA A 350 -0.21 9.28 -14.58
CA ALA A 350 0.62 8.87 -15.71
C ALA A 350 1.59 9.99 -16.11
N LEU A 351 2.89 9.72 -16.17
CA LEU A 351 3.90 10.63 -16.72
C LEU A 351 4.25 10.26 -18.16
N ASN A 352 4.32 8.94 -18.42
CA ASN A 352 4.50 8.33 -19.74
C ASN A 352 3.29 7.44 -20.08
N TRP A 353 2.16 8.07 -20.42
CA TRP A 353 0.91 7.34 -20.65
C TRP A 353 1.02 6.28 -21.75
N GLN A 354 1.80 6.54 -22.81
CA GLN A 354 1.97 5.59 -23.92
C GLN A 354 2.61 4.28 -23.43
N LYS A 355 3.72 4.35 -22.70
CA LYS A 355 4.36 3.17 -22.13
C LYS A 355 3.42 2.44 -21.16
N LEU A 356 2.75 3.17 -20.27
CA LEU A 356 1.79 2.58 -19.33
C LEU A 356 0.62 1.86 -20.01
N TYR A 357 0.18 2.35 -21.17
CA TYR A 357 -0.83 1.68 -21.98
C TYR A 357 -0.28 0.42 -22.65
N GLU A 358 0.92 0.47 -23.22
CA GLU A 358 1.57 -0.65 -23.91
C GLU A 358 1.87 -1.84 -23.00
N VAL A 359 2.13 -1.59 -21.71
CA VAL A 359 2.37 -2.62 -20.70
C VAL A 359 1.10 -3.06 -19.95
N GLY A 360 -0.07 -2.50 -20.28
CA GLY A 360 -1.35 -2.86 -19.65
C GLY A 360 -1.63 -2.21 -18.30
N PHE A 361 -0.75 -1.33 -17.81
CA PHE A 361 -0.92 -0.63 -16.53
C PHE A 361 -2.08 0.37 -16.57
N SER A 362 -2.21 1.13 -17.68
CA SER A 362 -3.27 2.13 -17.86
C SER A 362 -4.24 1.69 -18.95
N PRO A 363 -5.54 1.51 -18.67
CA PRO A 363 -6.51 1.20 -19.70
C PRO A 363 -6.80 2.42 -20.58
N LEU A 364 -7.13 2.19 -21.85
CA LEU A 364 -7.67 3.23 -22.73
C LEU A 364 -9.15 3.47 -22.40
N PRO A 365 -9.56 4.68 -22.00
CA PRO A 365 -10.96 4.95 -21.69
C PRO A 365 -11.87 4.77 -22.92
N PRO A 366 -13.13 4.31 -22.75
CA PRO A 366 -14.08 4.21 -23.84
C PRO A 366 -14.24 5.55 -24.57
N ASN A 367 -14.28 5.51 -25.90
CA ASN A 367 -14.37 6.69 -26.77
C ASN A 367 -13.16 7.66 -26.67
N SER A 368 -12.00 7.17 -26.23
CA SER A 368 -10.74 7.93 -26.26
C SER A 368 -9.79 7.38 -27.32
N LYS A 369 -8.75 8.16 -27.67
CA LYS A 369 -7.60 7.72 -28.48
C LYS A 369 -6.29 7.90 -27.68
N PRO A 370 -5.23 7.12 -27.93
CA PRO A 370 -3.93 7.27 -27.27
C PRO A 370 -3.39 8.71 -27.28
N GLN A 371 -3.42 9.37 -28.44
CA GLN A 371 -2.96 10.76 -28.60
C GLN A 371 -3.68 11.75 -27.66
N TYR A 372 -4.97 11.53 -27.40
CA TYR A 372 -5.72 12.37 -26.47
C TYR A 372 -5.24 12.18 -25.03
N GLN A 373 -4.93 10.95 -24.62
CA GLN A 373 -4.41 10.67 -23.28
C GLN A 373 -2.99 11.21 -23.09
N ILE A 374 -2.12 11.09 -24.10
CA ILE A 374 -0.79 11.71 -24.10
C ILE A 374 -0.91 13.24 -23.89
N ARG A 375 -1.79 13.90 -24.65
CA ARG A 375 -2.05 15.35 -24.48
C ARG A 375 -2.66 15.69 -23.13
N LYS A 376 -3.61 14.90 -22.64
CA LYS A 376 -4.25 15.09 -21.32
C LYS A 376 -3.22 15.12 -20.20
N TYR A 377 -2.24 14.23 -20.24
CA TYR A 377 -1.25 14.04 -19.20
C TYR A 377 0.06 14.80 -19.42
N HIS A 378 0.17 15.54 -20.53
CA HIS A 378 1.31 16.39 -20.84
C HIS A 378 1.65 17.33 -19.67
N LEU A 379 2.95 17.56 -19.50
CA LEU A 379 3.55 18.40 -18.48
C LEU A 379 4.62 19.27 -19.16
N PRO A 380 4.81 20.52 -18.69
CA PRO A 380 5.89 21.40 -19.15
C PRO A 380 7.27 20.77 -18.94
N GLU A 381 8.29 21.36 -19.56
CA GLU A 381 9.69 20.94 -19.41
C GLU A 381 10.38 21.56 -18.19
N GLN A 382 9.93 22.75 -17.78
CA GLN A 382 10.51 23.52 -16.68
C GLN A 382 9.51 23.72 -15.55
N THR A 383 10.02 23.68 -14.32
CA THR A 383 9.30 24.01 -13.11
C THR A 383 8.99 25.50 -13.05
N SER A 384 7.97 25.87 -12.30
CA SER A 384 7.43 27.24 -12.26
C SER A 384 7.72 27.97 -10.95
N ILE A 385 7.95 27.24 -9.86
CA ILE A 385 8.19 27.79 -8.53
C ILE A 385 9.60 28.39 -8.45
N LYS A 386 9.67 29.68 -8.15
CA LYS A 386 10.93 30.37 -7.87
C LYS A 386 11.55 29.83 -6.58
N GLY A 387 12.87 29.65 -6.57
CA GLY A 387 13.60 29.14 -5.42
C GLY A 387 13.52 27.63 -5.22
N LEU A 388 12.80 26.90 -6.09
CA LEU A 388 12.77 25.43 -6.06
C LEU A 388 14.15 24.88 -6.45
N ARG A 389 14.75 24.09 -5.58
CA ARG A 389 16.04 23.41 -5.81
C ARG A 389 16.10 22.09 -5.05
N GLU A 390 17.07 21.25 -5.40
CA GLU A 390 17.36 20.04 -4.64
C GLU A 390 17.78 20.37 -3.20
N MET A 391 17.37 19.50 -2.29
CA MET A 391 17.73 19.55 -0.87
C MET A 391 19.20 19.17 -0.68
N LYS A 392 19.88 19.90 0.20
CA LYS A 392 21.27 19.67 0.59
C LYS A 392 21.38 19.29 2.06
N SER A 393 22.54 18.78 2.48
CA SER A 393 22.79 18.43 3.89
C SER A 393 22.60 19.63 4.84
N GLU A 394 23.01 20.83 4.43
CA GLU A 394 22.81 22.08 5.19
C GLU A 394 21.33 22.45 5.41
N ASP A 395 20.41 21.93 4.59
CA ASP A 395 18.98 22.20 4.70
C ASP A 395 18.27 21.28 5.71
N VAL A 396 18.89 20.16 6.11
CA VAL A 396 18.27 19.13 6.97
C VAL A 396 17.66 19.71 8.24
N PRO A 397 18.34 20.57 9.03
CA PRO A 397 17.75 21.12 10.25
C PRO A 397 16.50 21.97 9.99
N ALA A 398 16.52 22.78 8.93
CA ALA A 398 15.41 23.65 8.56
C ALA A 398 14.22 22.86 8.01
N VAL A 399 14.48 21.85 7.16
CA VAL A 399 13.47 20.92 6.66
C VAL A 399 12.84 20.12 7.79
N LEU A 400 13.64 19.55 8.70
CA LEU A 400 13.13 18.81 9.85
C LEU A 400 12.24 19.67 10.73
N THR A 401 12.64 20.92 10.98
CA THR A 401 11.86 21.87 11.76
C THR A 401 10.51 22.18 11.11
N LEU A 402 10.50 22.45 9.79
CA LEU A 402 9.28 22.70 9.03
C LEU A 402 8.38 21.44 8.99
N LEU A 403 8.95 20.28 8.72
CA LEU A 403 8.24 19.02 8.60
C LEU A 403 7.62 18.61 9.95
N LYS A 404 8.34 18.74 11.08
CA LYS A 404 7.78 18.50 12.41
C LYS A 404 6.56 19.38 12.69
N ARG A 405 6.66 20.68 12.44
CA ARG A 405 5.53 21.62 12.62
C ARG A 405 4.34 21.22 11.75
N TYR A 406 4.59 20.86 10.49
CA TYR A 406 3.55 20.48 9.53
C TYR A 406 2.88 19.14 9.88
N LEU A 407 3.67 18.12 10.22
CA LEU A 407 3.18 16.79 10.55
C LEU A 407 2.36 16.76 11.84
N ARG A 408 2.59 17.70 12.78
CA ARG A 408 1.79 17.82 14.02
C ARG A 408 0.29 18.01 13.77
N ARG A 409 -0.12 18.43 12.57
CA ARG A 409 -1.51 18.55 12.14
C ARG A 409 -2.23 17.19 11.98
N TYR A 410 -1.48 16.10 11.79
CA TYR A 410 -2.03 14.77 11.57
C TYR A 410 -2.05 13.95 12.87
N GLU A 411 -2.88 12.90 12.90
CA GLU A 411 -3.05 12.03 14.07
C GLU A 411 -1.96 10.97 14.16
N MET A 412 -1.43 10.44 13.06
CA MET A 412 -0.42 9.38 13.09
C MET A 412 0.77 9.74 12.21
N THR A 413 1.94 9.98 12.82
CA THR A 413 3.15 10.49 12.14
C THR A 413 4.43 9.90 12.73
N PRO A 414 5.53 9.83 11.97
CA PRO A 414 6.83 9.55 12.57
C PRO A 414 7.33 10.75 13.40
N GLU A 415 8.21 10.49 14.35
CA GLU A 415 8.99 11.51 15.07
C GLU A 415 10.47 11.27 14.85
N TRP A 416 11.08 12.02 13.94
CA TRP A 416 12.49 11.85 13.61
C TRP A 416 13.42 12.78 14.38
N ASN A 417 14.61 12.30 14.68
CA ASN A 417 15.78 13.12 14.97
C ASN A 417 16.46 13.60 13.66
N GLU A 418 17.57 14.33 13.79
CA GLU A 418 18.30 14.88 12.63
C GLU A 418 18.97 13.80 11.77
N GLU A 419 19.54 12.77 12.42
CA GLU A 419 20.19 11.63 11.74
C GLU A 419 19.18 10.83 10.91
N GLU A 420 18.01 10.55 11.48
CA GLU A 420 16.91 9.88 10.78
C GLU A 420 16.38 10.74 9.64
N ALA A 421 16.20 12.04 9.84
CA ALA A 421 15.75 12.95 8.80
C ALA A 421 16.75 13.03 7.63
N GLU A 422 18.05 13.04 7.93
CA GLU A 422 19.09 12.99 6.91
C GLU A 422 19.06 11.67 6.14
N HIS A 423 18.95 10.53 6.83
CA HIS A 423 18.85 9.20 6.20
C HIS A 423 17.63 9.06 5.28
N TRP A 424 16.46 9.51 5.75
CA TRP A 424 15.20 9.33 5.01
C TRP A 424 14.98 10.33 3.89
N LEU A 425 15.48 11.57 4.03
CA LEU A 425 15.11 12.66 3.14
C LEU A 425 16.27 13.16 2.28
N LEU A 426 17.52 13.02 2.70
CA LEU A 426 18.61 13.58 1.89
C LEU A 426 18.89 12.70 0.66
N PRO A 427 18.94 13.26 -0.56
CA PRO A 427 19.34 12.52 -1.76
C PRO A 427 20.84 12.18 -1.74
N LYS A 428 21.25 11.20 -0.92
CA LYS A 428 22.61 10.66 -0.92
C LYS A 428 22.68 9.51 -1.92
N VAL A 429 23.59 9.64 -2.88
CA VAL A 429 23.89 8.58 -3.85
C VAL A 429 25.38 8.25 -3.70
N GLU A 430 25.68 7.08 -3.16
CA GLU A 430 27.06 6.60 -3.10
C GLU A 430 27.54 6.18 -4.50
N GLN A 431 28.85 6.10 -4.69
CA GLN A 431 29.41 5.76 -5.99
C GLN A 431 29.02 4.34 -6.40
N GLY A 432 28.24 4.23 -7.48
CA GLY A 432 27.74 2.95 -8.01
C GLY A 432 26.35 2.55 -7.50
N ASP A 433 25.75 3.34 -6.60
CA ASP A 433 24.38 3.13 -6.15
C ASP A 433 23.35 3.85 -7.02
N GLU A 434 22.14 3.29 -7.06
CA GLU A 434 20.99 3.94 -7.67
C GLU A 434 20.39 4.97 -6.71
N GLN A 435 19.98 6.13 -7.23
CA GLN A 435 19.20 7.08 -6.46
C GLN A 435 17.80 6.50 -6.17
N PHE A 436 17.41 6.49 -4.90
CA PHE A 436 16.10 6.00 -4.46
C PHE A 436 15.20 7.08 -3.87
N VAL A 437 15.73 8.24 -3.47
CA VAL A 437 14.94 9.37 -2.93
C VAL A 437 15.29 10.68 -3.65
N TRP A 438 14.28 11.50 -3.90
CA TRP A 438 14.39 12.85 -4.43
C TRP A 438 13.69 13.81 -3.50
N SER A 439 14.41 14.84 -3.07
CA SER A 439 13.93 15.83 -2.12
C SER A 439 14.29 17.22 -2.61
N PHE A 440 13.30 18.11 -2.55
CA PHE A 440 13.41 19.47 -3.02
C PHE A 440 12.89 20.44 -1.97
N VAL A 441 13.49 21.61 -1.93
CA VAL A 441 13.12 22.72 -1.05
C VAL A 441 12.82 23.94 -1.88
N VAL A 442 11.95 24.81 -1.35
CA VAL A 442 11.72 26.15 -1.89
C VAL A 442 12.35 27.16 -0.94
N GLU A 443 13.31 27.92 -1.46
CA GLU A 443 14.02 28.96 -0.74
C GLU A 443 13.49 30.35 -1.14
N ASP A 444 13.10 31.17 -0.16
CA ASP A 444 12.64 32.53 -0.40
C ASP A 444 13.81 33.52 -0.62
N GLU A 445 13.48 34.80 -0.87
CA GLU A 445 14.49 35.86 -1.10
C GLU A 445 15.40 36.10 0.11
N ASN A 446 14.98 35.68 1.32
CA ASN A 446 15.74 35.80 2.57
C ASN A 446 16.53 34.52 2.90
N LYS A 447 16.62 33.57 1.96
CA LYS A 447 17.25 32.26 2.14
C LYS A 447 16.57 31.36 3.18
N LYS A 448 15.29 31.59 3.46
CA LYS A 448 14.50 30.74 4.34
C LYS A 448 13.82 29.65 3.53
N ILE A 449 13.87 28.41 4.02
CA ILE A 449 13.10 27.31 3.46
C ILE A 449 11.62 27.48 3.83
N THR A 450 10.75 27.61 2.82
CA THR A 450 9.30 27.79 3.00
C THR A 450 8.50 26.53 2.70
N ASP A 451 9.03 25.68 1.83
CA ASP A 451 8.37 24.46 1.40
C ASP A 451 9.40 23.33 1.22
N PHE A 452 8.94 22.10 1.43
CA PHE A 452 9.68 20.88 1.26
C PHE A 452 8.78 19.85 0.57
N VAL A 453 9.30 19.13 -0.41
CA VAL A 453 8.59 18.04 -1.09
C VAL A 453 9.55 16.91 -1.45
N SER A 454 9.14 15.66 -1.27
CA SER A 454 9.94 14.50 -1.67
C SER A 454 9.12 13.37 -2.31
N PHE A 455 9.83 12.52 -3.05
CA PHE A 455 9.32 11.26 -3.58
C PHE A 455 10.43 10.22 -3.64
N TYR A 456 10.09 8.94 -3.63
CA TYR A 456 11.04 7.84 -3.76
C TYR A 456 10.75 7.00 -5.01
N SER A 457 11.77 6.28 -5.49
CA SER A 457 11.65 5.33 -6.61
C SER A 457 11.30 3.95 -6.09
N LEU A 458 10.30 3.34 -6.70
CA LEU A 458 10.07 1.90 -6.59
C LEU A 458 9.69 1.36 -7.96
N GLU A 459 10.61 0.64 -8.57
CA GLU A 459 10.42 0.09 -9.90
C GLU A 459 9.55 -1.16 -9.86
N SER A 460 8.92 -1.47 -10.99
CA SER A 460 8.18 -2.73 -11.17
C SER A 460 8.64 -3.43 -12.43
N THR A 461 9.05 -4.69 -12.29
CA THR A 461 9.34 -5.55 -13.44
C THR A 461 8.05 -5.84 -14.18
N VAL A 462 8.08 -5.64 -15.50
CA VAL A 462 6.98 -5.95 -16.42
C VAL A 462 7.13 -7.39 -16.87
N ILE A 463 6.10 -8.20 -16.61
CA ILE A 463 6.10 -9.62 -16.95
C ILE A 463 5.53 -9.79 -18.35
N ASN A 464 6.20 -10.58 -19.20
CA ASN A 464 5.73 -10.97 -20.54
C ASN A 464 5.45 -9.83 -21.53
N ASN A 465 6.22 -8.73 -21.49
CA ASN A 465 6.13 -7.66 -22.50
C ASN A 465 7.42 -7.62 -23.36
N PRO A 466 7.31 -7.65 -24.72
CA PRO A 466 8.48 -7.70 -25.60
C PRO A 466 9.20 -6.36 -25.75
N ARG A 467 8.60 -5.23 -25.36
CA ARG A 467 9.16 -3.89 -25.57
C ARG A 467 9.67 -3.23 -24.29
N HIS A 468 9.04 -3.51 -23.15
CA HIS A 468 9.35 -2.86 -21.88
C HIS A 468 9.57 -3.90 -20.80
N SER A 469 10.71 -3.83 -20.12
CA SER A 469 11.06 -4.73 -19.02
C SER A 469 10.71 -4.16 -17.64
N VAL A 470 10.60 -2.83 -17.51
CA VAL A 470 10.43 -2.14 -16.22
C VAL A 470 9.50 -0.93 -16.36
N ILE A 471 8.65 -0.70 -15.37
CA ILE A 471 7.98 0.58 -15.10
C ILE A 471 8.72 1.27 -13.96
N ARG A 472 9.18 2.50 -14.21
CA ARG A 472 9.77 3.33 -13.15
C ARG A 472 8.66 4.14 -12.50
N ALA A 473 8.33 3.83 -11.25
CA ALA A 473 7.29 4.52 -10.51
C ALA A 473 7.89 5.39 -9.41
N ALA A 474 7.50 6.66 -9.40
CA ALA A 474 7.77 7.56 -8.28
C ALA A 474 6.62 7.45 -7.28
N TYR A 475 6.90 7.47 -5.99
CA TYR A 475 5.92 7.46 -4.91
C TYR A 475 6.04 8.75 -4.10
N LEU A 476 4.97 9.53 -4.04
CA LEU A 476 4.88 10.71 -3.18
C LEU A 476 5.24 10.33 -1.75
N TYR A 477 6.23 11.01 -1.18
CA TYR A 477 6.72 10.74 0.16
C TYR A 477 6.26 11.81 1.13
N TYR A 478 7.18 12.51 1.81
CA TYR A 478 6.83 13.57 2.75
C TYR A 478 6.87 14.95 2.07
N TYR A 479 6.07 15.87 2.59
CA TYR A 479 6.10 17.27 2.21
C TYR A 479 5.66 18.16 3.36
N ALA A 480 6.03 19.43 3.30
CA ALA A 480 5.56 20.47 4.20
C ALA A 480 5.58 21.84 3.53
N THR A 481 4.71 22.74 3.98
CA THR A 481 4.63 24.11 3.50
C THR A 481 4.21 25.05 4.64
N GLU A 482 4.87 26.20 4.75
CA GLU A 482 4.49 27.25 5.71
C GLU A 482 3.04 27.74 5.50
N VAL A 483 2.50 27.64 4.29
CA VAL A 483 1.10 28.03 3.99
C VAL A 483 0.10 27.19 4.80
N GLY A 484 0.41 25.91 5.03
CA GLY A 484 -0.42 25.00 5.81
C GLY A 484 -0.28 25.15 7.32
N LEU A 485 0.56 26.08 7.79
CA LEU A 485 0.81 26.38 9.20
C LEU A 485 0.14 27.68 9.67
N THR A 486 -0.70 28.28 8.82
CA THR A 486 -1.54 29.42 9.21
C THR A 486 -2.58 29.02 10.25
N GLU A 487 -2.89 29.92 11.19
CA GLU A 487 -3.90 29.69 12.24
C GLU A 487 -4.99 30.77 12.17
N PRO A 488 -6.26 30.41 11.82
CA PRO A 488 -6.71 29.10 11.37
C PRO A 488 -6.16 28.73 9.98
N VAL A 489 -6.11 27.44 9.67
CA VAL A 489 -5.59 26.96 8.38
C VAL A 489 -6.46 27.49 7.23
N ASP A 490 -5.85 28.28 6.34
CA ASP A 490 -6.50 28.65 5.08
C ASP A 490 -6.42 27.48 4.09
N LYS A 491 -7.45 26.63 4.13
CA LYS A 491 -7.58 25.46 3.26
C LYS A 491 -7.53 25.80 1.77
N LYS A 492 -8.00 27.00 1.36
CA LYS A 492 -7.98 27.42 -0.05
C LYS A 492 -6.55 27.78 -0.47
N ALA A 493 -5.85 28.58 0.33
CA ALA A 493 -4.45 28.91 0.09
C ALA A 493 -3.58 27.64 0.08
N LEU A 494 -3.81 26.73 1.03
CA LEU A 494 -3.12 25.45 1.10
C LEU A 494 -3.39 24.59 -0.15
N LYS A 495 -4.65 24.48 -0.60
CA LYS A 495 -5.01 23.76 -1.83
C LYS A 495 -4.28 24.32 -3.04
N THR A 496 -4.21 25.65 -3.19
CA THR A 496 -3.46 26.30 -4.27
C THR A 496 -1.98 25.96 -4.17
N ARG A 497 -1.36 26.13 -3.00
CA ARG A 497 0.07 25.88 -2.81
C ARG A 497 0.47 24.43 -3.05
N LEU A 498 -0.30 23.46 -2.54
CA LEU A 498 -0.02 22.05 -2.77
C LEU A 498 -0.17 21.66 -4.25
N ASN A 499 -1.10 22.27 -4.98
CA ASN A 499 -1.20 22.06 -6.42
C ASN A 499 0.03 22.56 -7.17
N GLU A 500 0.55 23.75 -6.83
CA GLU A 500 1.80 24.26 -7.40
C GLU A 500 2.97 23.31 -7.11
N LEU A 501 3.14 22.94 -5.84
CA LEU A 501 4.23 22.08 -5.38
C LEU A 501 4.22 20.71 -6.06
N VAL A 502 3.06 20.04 -6.07
CA VAL A 502 2.92 18.72 -6.70
C VAL A 502 3.04 18.84 -8.22
N HIS A 503 2.55 19.91 -8.85
CA HIS A 503 2.71 20.11 -10.28
C HIS A 503 4.18 20.13 -10.70
N ASP A 504 5.00 20.91 -10.00
CA ASP A 504 6.44 20.98 -10.26
C ASP A 504 7.14 19.65 -9.90
N GLN A 505 6.69 18.95 -8.87
CA GLN A 505 7.17 17.61 -8.53
C GLN A 505 6.94 16.59 -9.66
N LEU A 506 5.77 16.65 -10.33
CA LEU A 506 5.47 15.81 -11.49
C LEU A 506 6.39 16.13 -12.68
N ILE A 507 6.74 17.40 -12.89
CA ILE A 507 7.71 17.82 -13.91
C ILE A 507 9.09 17.24 -13.60
N LEU A 508 9.54 17.35 -12.34
CA LEU A 508 10.81 16.81 -11.89
C LEU A 508 10.87 15.28 -12.06
N ALA A 509 9.84 14.56 -11.62
CA ALA A 509 9.76 13.11 -11.81
C ALA A 509 9.80 12.72 -13.30
N LYS A 510 9.08 13.45 -14.16
CA LYS A 510 9.16 13.21 -15.61
C LYS A 510 10.57 13.46 -16.16
N ARG A 511 11.26 14.51 -15.69
CA ARG A 511 12.65 14.81 -16.08
C ARG A 511 13.62 13.69 -15.67
N HIS A 512 13.39 13.08 -14.51
CA HIS A 512 14.12 11.89 -14.06
C HIS A 512 13.62 10.59 -14.68
N ARG A 513 12.83 10.65 -15.77
CA ARG A 513 12.36 9.49 -16.57
C ARG A 513 11.51 8.49 -15.77
N PHE A 514 10.68 8.98 -14.85
CA PHE A 514 9.61 8.18 -14.27
C PHE A 514 8.42 8.06 -15.22
N ASP A 515 7.77 6.90 -15.22
CA ASP A 515 6.64 6.59 -16.09
C ASP A 515 5.29 6.88 -15.42
N VAL A 516 5.22 6.76 -14.11
CA VAL A 516 4.03 6.99 -13.29
C VAL A 516 4.43 7.62 -11.95
N PHE A 517 3.57 8.49 -11.43
CA PHE A 517 3.69 9.07 -10.11
C PHE A 517 2.52 8.59 -9.24
N ASN A 518 2.83 7.90 -8.15
CA ASN A 518 1.89 7.27 -7.24
C ASN A 518 1.74 8.12 -5.99
N ALA A 519 0.53 8.13 -5.45
CA ALA A 519 0.24 8.77 -4.18
C ALA A 519 -0.87 7.99 -3.47
N LEU A 520 -0.89 8.07 -2.14
CA LEU A 520 -2.02 7.59 -1.34
C LEU A 520 -2.95 8.75 -1.01
N SER A 521 -4.16 8.46 -0.54
CA SER A 521 -5.09 9.46 0.02
C SER A 521 -4.66 10.01 1.40
N LEU A 522 -3.39 9.86 1.78
CA LEU A 522 -2.83 10.30 3.07
C LEU A 522 -2.64 11.83 3.13
N MET A 523 -2.38 12.35 4.33
CA MET A 523 -2.16 13.79 4.58
C MET A 523 -3.24 14.68 3.92
N ASP A 524 -2.82 15.84 3.40
CA ASP A 524 -3.65 16.77 2.64
C ASP A 524 -3.75 16.38 1.14
N ASN A 525 -3.40 15.15 0.74
CA ASN A 525 -3.37 14.75 -0.68
C ASN A 525 -4.71 14.93 -1.39
N GLY A 526 -5.81 14.82 -0.62
CA GLY A 526 -7.15 15.12 -1.10
C GLY A 526 -7.29 16.47 -1.81
N LEU A 527 -6.47 17.46 -1.47
CA LEU A 527 -6.55 18.81 -2.03
C LEU A 527 -6.03 18.92 -3.47
N PHE A 528 -5.17 18.01 -3.93
CA PHE A 528 -4.54 18.12 -5.26
C PHE A 528 -4.71 16.90 -6.16
N LEU A 529 -5.06 15.72 -5.63
CA LEU A 529 -5.10 14.48 -6.42
C LEU A 529 -5.97 14.61 -7.69
N GLU A 530 -7.22 15.07 -7.56
CA GLU A 530 -8.11 15.20 -8.73
C GLU A 530 -7.62 16.28 -9.72
N GLU A 531 -7.19 17.43 -9.22
CA GLU A 531 -6.76 18.59 -10.03
C GLU A 531 -5.46 18.30 -10.80
N GLN A 532 -4.50 17.61 -10.15
CA GLN A 532 -3.28 17.11 -10.79
C GLN A 532 -3.51 15.84 -11.61
N LYS A 533 -4.77 15.43 -11.82
CA LYS A 533 -5.19 14.32 -12.69
C LYS A 533 -4.72 12.94 -12.24
N PHE A 534 -4.55 12.73 -10.93
CA PHE A 534 -4.37 11.40 -10.39
C PHE A 534 -5.67 10.60 -10.53
N GLY A 535 -5.59 9.41 -11.12
CA GLY A 535 -6.70 8.46 -11.20
C GLY A 535 -6.70 7.54 -9.98
N GLY A 536 -7.86 7.31 -9.36
CA GLY A 536 -7.98 6.36 -8.26
C GLY A 536 -7.70 4.94 -8.72
N GLY A 537 -6.68 4.31 -8.15
CA GLY A 537 -6.33 2.90 -8.36
C GLY A 537 -7.32 1.96 -7.69
N ASP A 538 -7.17 0.66 -7.94
CA ASP A 538 -7.94 -0.40 -7.30
C ASP A 538 -7.32 -0.87 -5.96
N GLY A 539 -6.04 -0.58 -5.74
CA GLY A 539 -5.32 -0.88 -4.52
C GLY A 539 -5.71 -0.01 -3.33
N GLN A 540 -5.78 -0.65 -2.15
CA GLN A 540 -5.89 -0.01 -0.84
C GLN A 540 -4.70 -0.40 0.02
N LEU A 541 -4.33 0.47 0.95
CA LEU A 541 -3.33 0.20 1.96
C LEU A 541 -3.96 0.35 3.34
N HIS A 542 -3.95 -0.74 4.11
CA HIS A 542 -4.51 -0.78 5.45
C HIS A 542 -3.39 -0.64 6.48
N TYR A 543 -3.54 0.27 7.43
CA TYR A 543 -2.58 0.50 8.51
C TYR A 543 -3.01 -0.27 9.76
N TYR A 544 -2.05 -0.93 10.40
CA TYR A 544 -2.27 -1.73 11.59
C TYR A 544 -1.26 -1.39 12.68
N LEU A 545 -1.69 -1.56 13.93
CA LEU A 545 -0.82 -1.50 15.09
C LEU A 545 -0.83 -2.84 15.81
N PHE A 546 0.34 -3.43 15.99
CA PHE A 546 0.54 -4.62 16.79
C PHE A 546 0.65 -4.23 18.26
N ASN A 547 -0.05 -4.97 19.14
CA ASN A 547 -0.06 -4.75 20.59
C ASN A 547 -0.49 -3.34 21.03
N TYR A 548 -1.37 -2.70 20.26
CA TYR A 548 -1.89 -1.38 20.61
C TYR A 548 -3.35 -1.24 20.16
N ARG A 549 -4.19 -0.77 21.07
CA ARG A 549 -5.58 -0.40 20.82
C ARG A 549 -5.63 1.08 20.49
N ALA A 550 -6.11 1.42 19.31
CA ALA A 550 -6.25 2.81 18.83
C ALA A 550 -7.66 3.06 18.30
N ASN A 551 -8.16 4.29 18.46
CA ASN A 551 -9.34 4.73 17.74
C ASN A 551 -9.02 4.89 16.24
N PRO A 552 -9.99 4.65 15.34
CA PRO A 552 -9.78 4.79 13.91
C PRO A 552 -9.23 6.17 13.54
N VAL A 553 -8.31 6.20 12.57
CA VAL A 553 -7.76 7.43 11.99
C VAL A 553 -8.31 7.57 10.57
N ALA A 554 -8.77 8.77 10.20
CA ALA A 554 -9.27 9.04 8.86
C ALA A 554 -8.16 8.78 7.81
N GLY A 555 -8.47 8.05 6.73
CA GLY A 555 -7.50 7.70 5.67
C GLY A 555 -7.65 8.52 4.38
N GLY A 556 -8.41 9.63 4.41
CA GLY A 556 -8.66 10.48 3.24
C GLY A 556 -9.61 9.91 2.20
N ILE A 557 -10.38 8.88 2.58
CA ILE A 557 -11.47 8.33 1.77
C ILE A 557 -12.78 8.31 2.55
N ASN A 558 -13.85 8.64 1.84
CA ASN A 558 -15.19 8.58 2.39
C ASN A 558 -15.77 7.16 2.31
N ARG A 559 -17.01 7.03 2.78
CA ARG A 559 -17.75 5.76 2.80
C ARG A 559 -18.04 5.13 1.43
N ARG A 560 -17.70 5.78 0.33
CA ARG A 560 -17.86 5.22 -1.02
C ARG A 560 -16.51 4.86 -1.63
N ASN A 561 -15.45 4.82 -0.82
CA ASN A 561 -14.07 4.69 -1.28
C ASN A 561 -13.71 5.79 -2.30
N GLN A 562 -14.29 6.98 -2.13
CA GLN A 562 -13.99 8.17 -2.92
C GLN A 562 -13.16 9.11 -2.06
N LEU A 563 -12.40 9.99 -2.70
CA LEU A 563 -11.59 10.97 -2.01
C LEU A 563 -12.45 11.82 -1.07
N ASP A 564 -11.99 12.01 0.17
CA ASP A 564 -12.61 12.92 1.13
C ASP A 564 -11.86 14.25 1.14
N GLU A 565 -12.28 15.19 0.28
CA GLU A 565 -11.67 16.52 0.21
C GLU A 565 -11.99 17.37 1.43
N ASP A 566 -13.04 17.04 2.19
CA ASP A 566 -13.51 17.83 3.32
C ASP A 566 -12.79 17.44 4.62
N GLY A 567 -12.83 16.15 4.97
CA GLY A 567 -12.21 15.58 6.16
C GLY A 567 -10.72 15.25 6.02
N LEU A 568 -10.24 15.06 4.78
CA LEU A 568 -8.85 14.67 4.47
C LEU A 568 -8.41 13.44 5.30
N SER A 569 -7.10 13.26 5.48
CA SER A 569 -6.54 12.14 6.21
C SER A 569 -5.87 12.58 7.51
N GLY A 570 -6.05 11.80 8.57
CA GLY A 570 -5.26 11.90 9.80
C GLY A 570 -3.96 11.09 9.73
N ILE A 571 -3.70 10.37 8.64
CA ILE A 571 -2.46 9.62 8.42
C ILE A 571 -1.41 10.54 7.81
N GLY A 572 -0.36 10.83 8.59
CA GLY A 572 0.88 11.48 8.11
C GLY A 572 2.09 10.56 8.23
N PHE A 573 1.88 9.24 8.20
CA PHE A 573 2.93 8.22 8.16
C PHE A 573 2.94 7.55 6.79
N VAL A 574 4.01 7.70 6.03
CA VAL A 574 4.20 7.07 4.72
C VAL A 574 5.08 5.84 4.87
N MET A 575 4.56 4.67 4.49
CA MET A 575 5.30 3.40 4.48
C MET A 575 5.94 3.16 3.11
N LEU A 576 7.10 2.49 3.09
CA LEU A 576 7.88 2.20 1.88
C LEU A 576 7.36 1.00 1.07
#